data_AF-D8LZ39-F1
#
_entry.id   AF-D8LZ39-F1
#
_cell.length_a   1.000
_cell.length_b   1.000
_cell.length_c   1.000
_cell.angle_alpha   90.00
_cell.angle_beta   90.00
_cell.angle_gamma   90.00
#
_symmetry.space_group_name_H-M   'P 1'
#
loop_
_entity.id
_entity.type
_entity.pdbx_description
1 polymer ?
#
loop_
_entity_poly.entity_id
_entity_poly.type
_entity_poly.pdbx_seq_one_letter_code
_entity_poly.pdbx_strand_id
1 'polypeptide(L)'
;MSGRGDNTVRNRDPAPIQITAEQLLRDTKERQSSEVKTPIQKIQNSEELAEWRFLQRRHFEEGIKNQRQHMGNYIKYTKWEEKQDEIERSRNIYERALDVDPTAYSVWIKYAEFEVRNRNINHARNVYDRAVTILPRVDQLW
;
A
#
# COMPACT_ATOMS: atom_id res chain seq x y z
N MET A 1 4.41 23.84 51.48
CA MET A 1 4.60 25.07 50.67
C MET A 1 3.45 25.12 49.68
N SER A 2 2.53 26.05 49.90
CA SER A 2 1.16 26.04 49.36
C SER A 2 1.11 26.45 47.89
N GLY A 3 0.55 25.59 47.04
CA GLY A 3 0.19 25.90 45.66
C GLY A 3 -0.95 26.92 45.65
N ARG A 4 -0.61 28.20 45.42
CA ARG A 4 -1.60 29.24 45.14
C ARG A 4 -2.09 29.03 43.72
N GLY A 5 -3.31 28.49 43.60
CA GLY A 5 -4.07 28.56 42.35
C GLY A 5 -4.22 30.03 41.96
N ASP A 6 -3.83 30.35 40.74
CA ASP A 6 -3.86 31.70 40.21
C ASP A 6 -5.32 32.18 40.13
N ASN A 7 -5.70 33.08 41.03
CA ASN A 7 -7.07 33.54 41.22
C ASN A 7 -7.32 34.80 40.38
N THR A 8 -6.96 34.74 39.10
CA THR A 8 -7.13 35.84 38.15
C THR A 8 -8.58 35.93 37.68
N VAL A 9 -9.22 37.08 37.92
CA VAL A 9 -10.57 37.37 37.42
C VAL A 9 -10.51 37.41 35.88
N ARG A 10 -11.07 36.39 35.22
CA ARG A 10 -11.12 36.33 33.75
C ARG A 10 -12.18 37.28 33.23
N ASN A 11 -11.80 38.15 32.28
CA ASN A 11 -12.74 39.01 31.59
C ASN A 11 -13.75 38.14 30.79
N ARG A 12 -15.06 38.42 30.94
CA ARG A 12 -16.18 37.72 30.28
C ARG A 12 -16.87 38.57 29.21
N ASP A 13 -16.32 39.74 28.88
CA ASP A 13 -16.79 40.57 27.78
C ASP A 13 -16.74 39.76 26.46
N PRO A 14 -17.68 39.99 25.53
CA PRO A 14 -17.69 39.28 24.26
C PRO A 14 -16.41 39.56 23.48
N ALA A 15 -15.76 38.49 23.00
CA ALA A 15 -14.57 38.62 22.18
C ALA A 15 -14.89 39.37 20.86
N PRO A 16 -14.04 40.31 20.43
CA PRO A 16 -14.27 41.07 19.19
C PRO A 16 -14.16 40.20 17.93
N ILE A 17 -13.44 39.08 18.00
CA ILE A 17 -13.29 38.09 16.94
C ILE A 17 -13.71 36.74 17.49
N GLN A 18 -14.67 36.11 16.82
CA GLN A 18 -15.13 34.76 17.17
C GLN A 18 -14.24 33.74 16.45
N ILE A 19 -13.86 32.69 17.17
CA ILE A 19 -13.09 31.58 16.59
C ILE A 19 -13.98 30.86 15.58
N THR A 20 -13.57 30.83 14.32
CA THR A 20 -14.31 30.13 13.25
C THR A 20 -13.77 28.71 13.06
N ALA A 21 -14.61 27.84 12.50
CA ALA A 21 -14.19 26.49 12.12
C ALA A 21 -13.02 26.52 11.12
N GLU A 22 -13.01 27.49 10.19
CA GLU A 22 -11.92 27.67 9.22
C GLU A 22 -10.58 27.98 9.91
N GLN A 23 -10.59 28.84 10.93
CA GLN A 23 -9.38 29.23 11.65
C GLN A 23 -8.77 28.04 12.41
N LEU A 24 -9.62 27.21 13.01
CA LEU A 24 -9.19 25.96 13.65
C LEU A 24 -8.63 24.96 12.63
N LEU A 25 -9.30 24.79 11.48
CA LEU A 25 -8.84 23.88 10.41
C LEU A 25 -7.51 24.35 9.79
N ARG A 26 -7.31 25.66 9.68
CA ARG A 26 -6.05 26.24 9.20
C ARG A 26 -4.91 26.04 10.19
N ASP A 27 -5.13 26.38 11.47
CA ASP A 27 -4.11 26.24 12.52
C ASP A 27 -3.74 24.76 12.72
N THR A 28 -4.71 23.86 12.69
CA THR A 28 -4.44 22.40 12.74
C THR A 28 -3.63 21.92 11.53
N LYS A 29 -3.91 22.43 10.32
CA LYS A 29 -3.15 22.08 9.11
C LYS A 29 -1.73 22.65 9.13
N GLU A 30 -1.53 23.87 9.62
CA GLU A 30 -0.21 24.50 9.76
C GLU A 30 0.64 23.82 10.84
N ARG A 31 0.00 23.28 11.88
CA ARG A 31 0.66 22.53 12.97
C ARG A 31 0.86 21.05 12.68
N GLN A 32 0.27 20.50 11.63
CA GLN A 32 0.61 19.16 11.17
C GLN A 32 2.10 19.17 10.87
N SER A 33 2.87 18.50 11.73
CA SER A 33 4.30 18.34 11.54
C SER A 33 4.51 17.79 10.13
N SER A 34 5.35 18.45 9.34
CA SER A 34 5.73 17.94 8.02
C SER A 34 6.10 16.47 8.15
N GLU A 35 5.54 15.62 7.27
CA GLU A 35 5.79 14.18 7.26
C GLU A 35 7.27 13.88 7.49
N VAL A 36 7.59 13.14 8.56
CA VAL A 36 8.97 12.75 8.87
C VAL A 36 9.45 11.83 7.76
N LYS A 37 10.17 12.38 6.79
CA LYS A 37 10.82 11.59 5.74
C LYS A 37 11.95 10.81 6.37
N THR A 38 11.92 9.49 6.27
CA THR A 38 13.03 8.64 6.72
C THR A 38 14.30 9.00 5.95
N PRO A 39 15.48 8.99 6.61
CA PRO A 39 16.73 9.28 5.94
C PRO A 39 16.99 8.25 4.83
N ILE A 40 17.42 8.73 3.66
CA ILE A 40 17.73 7.85 2.52
C ILE A 40 18.99 7.05 2.84
N GLN A 41 18.85 5.76 3.11
CA GLN A 41 19.96 4.83 3.29
C GLN A 41 20.40 4.30 1.91
N LYS A 42 21.68 4.49 1.57
CA LYS A 42 22.27 3.93 0.34
C LYS A 42 22.77 2.52 0.63
N ILE A 43 22.24 1.54 -0.09
CA ILE A 43 22.68 0.13 0.00
C ILE A 43 24.04 0.01 -0.68
N GLN A 44 25.08 -0.46 0.03
CA GLN A 44 26.44 -0.58 -0.49
C GLN A 44 26.78 -2.02 -0.90
N ASN A 45 26.32 -3.01 -0.12
CA ASN A 45 26.76 -4.41 -0.24
C ASN A 45 25.62 -5.37 -0.61
N SER A 46 25.96 -6.54 -1.17
CA SER A 46 24.97 -7.58 -1.53
C SER A 46 24.24 -8.17 -0.33
N GLU A 47 24.92 -8.26 0.82
CA GLU A 47 24.34 -8.73 2.09
C GLU A 47 23.29 -7.74 2.62
N GLU A 48 23.62 -6.45 2.65
CA GLU A 48 22.68 -5.37 3.01
C GLU A 48 21.46 -5.36 2.08
N LEU A 49 21.67 -5.60 0.78
CA LEU A 49 20.58 -5.72 -0.19
C LEU A 49 19.66 -6.90 0.12
N ALA A 50 20.23 -8.04 0.52
CA ALA A 50 19.47 -9.22 0.91
C ALA A 50 18.67 -9.01 2.21
N GLU A 51 19.27 -8.38 3.22
CA GLU A 51 18.59 -7.99 4.45
C GLU A 51 17.46 -7.00 4.19
N TRP A 52 17.72 -5.99 3.35
CA TRP A 52 16.70 -5.02 2.94
C TRP A 52 15.53 -5.73 2.23
N ARG A 53 15.82 -6.62 1.28
CA ARG A 53 14.79 -7.43 0.61
C ARG A 53 13.99 -8.28 1.61
N PHE A 54 14.65 -8.89 2.58
CA PHE A 54 13.99 -9.70 3.62
C PHE A 54 13.04 -8.86 4.47
N LEU A 55 13.48 -7.69 4.95
CA LEU A 55 12.65 -6.78 5.73
C LEU A 55 11.44 -6.27 4.93
N GLN A 56 11.66 -5.86 3.67
CA GLN A 56 10.57 -5.43 2.79
C GLN A 56 9.55 -6.54 2.56
N ARG A 57 10.00 -7.77 2.27
CA ARG A 57 9.12 -8.93 2.13
C ARG A 57 8.32 -9.18 3.41
N ARG A 58 8.96 -9.09 4.57
CA ARG A 58 8.28 -9.25 5.87
C ARG A 58 7.17 -8.22 6.04
N HIS A 59 7.40 -6.96 5.66
CA HIS A 59 6.37 -5.91 5.70
C HIS A 59 5.18 -6.21 4.76
N PHE A 60 5.46 -6.67 3.55
CA PHE A 60 4.39 -7.06 2.62
C PHE A 60 3.60 -8.27 3.13
N GLU A 61 4.28 -9.31 3.63
CA GLU A 61 3.63 -10.51 4.19
C GLU A 61 2.81 -10.19 5.44
N GLU A 62 3.30 -9.31 6.32
CA GLU A 62 2.53 -8.82 7.46
C GLU A 62 1.29 -8.03 7.02
N GLY A 63 1.42 -7.19 5.99
CA GLY A 63 0.29 -6.48 5.40
C GLY A 63 -0.75 -7.42 4.79
N ILE A 64 -0.32 -8.49 4.14
CA ILE A 64 -1.20 -9.55 3.62
C ILE A 64 -1.84 -10.34 4.75
N LYS A 65 -1.09 -10.67 5.80
CA LYS A 65 -1.62 -11.38 6.98
C LYS A 65 -2.70 -10.58 7.68
N ASN A 66 -2.51 -9.27 7.84
CA ASN A 66 -3.46 -8.38 8.49
C ASN A 66 -4.71 -8.13 7.63
N GLN A 67 -4.54 -8.03 6.30
CA GLN A 67 -5.61 -7.72 5.35
C GLN A 67 -5.61 -8.71 4.18
N ARG A 68 -5.94 -9.97 4.47
CA ARG A 68 -5.89 -11.06 3.48
C ARG A 68 -6.78 -10.84 2.26
N GLN A 69 -7.93 -10.20 2.44
CA GLN A 69 -8.88 -9.96 1.35
C GLN A 69 -8.55 -8.71 0.51
N HIS A 70 -7.60 -7.87 0.96
CA HIS A 70 -7.28 -6.64 0.26
C HIS A 70 -6.30 -6.91 -0.88
N MET A 71 -6.86 -7.17 -2.06
CA MET A 71 -6.10 -7.55 -3.26
C MET A 71 -5.06 -6.51 -3.71
N GLY A 72 -5.27 -5.24 -3.37
CA GLY A 72 -4.29 -4.18 -3.60
C GLY A 72 -2.95 -4.42 -2.88
N ASN A 73 -2.93 -5.18 -1.78
CA ASN A 73 -1.68 -5.50 -1.07
C ASN A 73 -0.85 -6.52 -1.86
N TYR A 74 -1.50 -7.51 -2.46
CA TYR A 74 -0.88 -8.47 -3.37
C TYR A 74 -0.31 -7.77 -4.61
N ILE A 75 -1.08 -6.89 -5.24
CA ILE A 75 -0.64 -6.14 -6.43
C ILE A 75 0.55 -5.22 -6.11
N LYS A 76 0.58 -4.59 -4.93
CA LYS A 76 1.74 -3.79 -4.50
C LYS A 76 2.98 -4.67 -4.30
N TYR A 77 2.80 -5.86 -3.72
CA TYR A 77 3.88 -6.79 -3.47
C TYR A 77 4.46 -7.39 -4.76
N THR A 78 3.61 -7.82 -5.70
CA THR A 78 4.04 -8.32 -7.02
C THR A 78 4.83 -7.27 -7.80
N LYS A 79 4.35 -6.02 -7.81
CA LYS A 79 5.07 -4.89 -8.43
C LYS A 79 6.43 -4.62 -7.78
N TRP A 80 6.57 -4.89 -6.49
CA TRP A 80 7.86 -4.73 -5.80
C TRP A 80 8.82 -5.88 -6.15
N GLU A 81 8.37 -7.14 -6.15
CA GLU A 81 9.19 -8.28 -6.58
C GLU A 81 9.58 -8.17 -8.06
N GLU A 82 8.69 -7.65 -8.92
CA GLU A 82 9.00 -7.36 -10.32
C GLU A 82 10.16 -6.36 -10.46
N LYS A 83 10.23 -5.34 -9.59
CA LYS A 83 11.38 -4.40 -9.56
C LYS A 83 12.68 -5.03 -9.04
N GLN A 84 12.60 -6.19 -8.38
CA GLN A 84 13.76 -6.96 -7.94
C GLN A 84 14.20 -8.01 -8.97
N ASP A 85 13.55 -8.05 -10.15
CA ASP A 85 13.71 -9.07 -11.20
C ASP A 85 13.39 -10.51 -10.74
N GLU A 86 12.60 -10.65 -9.67
CA GLU A 86 12.21 -11.94 -9.08
C GLU A 86 10.86 -12.41 -9.66
N ILE A 87 10.90 -12.83 -10.92
CA ILE A 87 9.69 -13.17 -11.71
C ILE A 87 8.91 -14.33 -11.08
N GLU A 88 9.61 -15.38 -10.65
CA GLU A 88 8.98 -16.60 -10.09
C GLU A 88 8.23 -16.32 -8.78
N ARG A 89 8.79 -15.46 -7.91
CA ARG A 89 8.11 -15.03 -6.68
C ARG A 89 6.87 -14.23 -6.98
N SER A 90 6.95 -13.30 -7.94
CA SER A 90 5.80 -12.52 -8.38
C SER A 90 4.66 -13.42 -8.86
N ARG A 91 4.94 -14.49 -9.63
CA ARG A 91 3.92 -15.49 -10.02
C ARG A 91 3.28 -16.16 -8.82
N ASN A 92 4.09 -16.62 -7.86
CA ASN A 92 3.57 -17.26 -6.65
C ASN A 92 2.62 -16.33 -5.89
N ILE A 93 2.95 -15.04 -5.78
CA ILE A 93 2.10 -14.05 -5.12
C ILE A 93 0.79 -13.84 -5.90
N TYR A 94 0.83 -13.82 -7.24
CA TYR A 94 -0.39 -13.75 -8.06
C TYR A 94 -1.27 -14.99 -7.89
N GLU A 95 -0.71 -16.20 -7.92
CA GLU A 95 -1.49 -17.42 -7.67
C GLU A 95 -2.07 -17.42 -6.26
N ARG A 96 -1.31 -17.02 -5.23
CA ARG A 96 -1.81 -16.84 -3.86
C ARG A 96 -2.94 -15.81 -3.77
N ALA A 97 -2.90 -14.76 -4.59
CA ALA A 97 -3.97 -13.77 -4.66
C ALA A 97 -5.24 -14.42 -5.24
N LEU A 98 -5.10 -15.14 -6.34
CA LEU A 98 -6.21 -15.86 -7.00
C LEU A 98 -6.79 -16.99 -6.15
N ASP A 99 -5.99 -17.64 -5.31
CA ASP A 99 -6.47 -18.62 -4.31
C ASP A 99 -7.38 -17.97 -3.25
N VAL A 100 -7.18 -16.69 -2.95
CA VAL A 100 -8.00 -15.95 -1.97
C VAL A 100 -9.28 -15.46 -2.61
N ASP A 101 -9.18 -14.81 -3.77
CA ASP A 101 -10.34 -14.34 -4.52
C ASP A 101 -10.12 -14.54 -6.04
N PRO A 102 -10.67 -15.61 -6.61
CA PRO A 102 -10.56 -15.87 -8.04
C PRO A 102 -11.52 -14.99 -8.87
N THR A 103 -12.45 -14.27 -8.24
CA THR A 103 -13.42 -13.40 -8.94
C THR A 103 -12.87 -12.02 -9.26
N ALA A 104 -11.74 -11.65 -8.66
CA ALA A 104 -11.07 -10.39 -8.90
C ALA A 104 -10.45 -10.32 -10.31
N TYR A 105 -11.24 -9.93 -11.32
CA TYR A 105 -10.78 -9.78 -12.70
C TYR A 105 -9.57 -8.85 -12.85
N SER A 106 -9.45 -7.83 -11.98
CA SER A 106 -8.31 -6.90 -11.99
C SER A 106 -6.97 -7.60 -11.72
N VAL A 107 -6.96 -8.68 -10.94
CA VAL A 107 -5.75 -9.49 -10.69
C VAL A 107 -5.38 -10.31 -11.91
N TRP A 108 -6.37 -10.96 -12.55
CA TRP A 108 -6.16 -11.71 -13.78
C TRP A 108 -5.51 -10.85 -14.88
N ILE A 109 -6.04 -9.65 -15.11
CA ILE A 109 -5.48 -8.70 -16.08
C ILE A 109 -4.06 -8.30 -15.68
N LYS A 110 -3.82 -7.92 -14.42
CA LYS A 110 -2.49 -7.51 -13.96
C LYS A 110 -1.46 -8.64 -14.02
N TYR A 111 -1.87 -9.87 -13.78
CA TYR A 111 -1.04 -11.05 -13.88
C TYR A 111 -0.65 -11.34 -15.33
N ALA A 112 -1.62 -11.29 -16.25
CA ALA A 112 -1.33 -11.48 -17.67
C ALA A 112 -0.46 -10.34 -18.26
N GLU A 113 -0.74 -9.08 -17.89
CA GLU A 113 0.11 -7.92 -18.24
C GLU A 113 1.55 -8.08 -17.72
N PHE A 114 1.71 -8.65 -16.52
CA PHE A 114 3.02 -8.96 -15.93
C PHE A 114 3.78 -10.00 -16.77
N GLU A 115 3.13 -11.11 -17.17
CA GLU A 115 3.78 -12.12 -18.00
C GLU A 115 4.15 -11.61 -19.40
N VAL A 116 3.31 -10.75 -20.00
CA VAL A 116 3.61 -10.10 -21.28
C VAL A 116 4.82 -9.16 -21.16
N ARG A 117 4.90 -8.34 -20.10
CA ARG A 117 6.05 -7.45 -19.86
C ARG A 117 7.36 -8.22 -19.70
N ASN A 118 7.31 -9.41 -19.10
CA ASN A 118 8.44 -10.31 -18.94
C ASN A 118 8.70 -11.23 -20.15
N ARG A 119 8.01 -11.00 -21.29
CA ARG A 119 8.14 -11.76 -22.54
C ARG A 119 7.72 -13.24 -22.45
N ASN A 120 6.96 -13.62 -21.42
CA ASN A 120 6.47 -14.98 -21.22
C ASN A 120 5.08 -15.15 -21.85
N ILE A 121 5.01 -15.12 -23.19
CA ILE A 121 3.73 -15.10 -23.93
C ILE A 121 2.90 -16.37 -23.67
N ASN A 122 3.55 -17.54 -23.58
CA ASN A 122 2.83 -18.80 -23.34
C ASN A 122 2.17 -18.83 -21.96
N HIS A 123 2.84 -18.27 -20.93
CA HIS A 123 2.26 -18.17 -19.60
C HIS A 123 1.09 -17.18 -19.60
N ALA A 124 1.24 -16.02 -20.26
CA ALA A 124 0.15 -15.05 -20.39
C ALA A 124 -1.10 -15.67 -21.04
N ARG A 125 -0.94 -16.49 -22.09
CA ARG A 125 -2.06 -17.21 -22.73
C ARG A 125 -2.75 -18.17 -21.76
N ASN A 126 -1.97 -18.96 -21.02
CA ASN A 126 -2.53 -19.90 -20.05
C ASN A 126 -3.30 -19.17 -18.94
N VAL A 127 -2.83 -17.99 -18.53
CA VAL A 127 -3.52 -17.14 -17.54
C VAL A 127 -4.84 -16.62 -18.10
N TYR A 128 -4.87 -16.11 -19.34
CA TYR A 128 -6.12 -15.65 -19.96
C TYR A 128 -7.12 -16.78 -20.18
N ASP A 129 -6.66 -17.95 -20.62
CA ASP A 129 -7.51 -19.14 -20.83
C ASP A 129 -8.17 -19.59 -19.51
N ARG A 130 -7.39 -19.61 -18.42
CA ARG A 130 -7.93 -19.82 -17.06
C ARG A 130 -8.90 -18.72 -16.63
N ALA A 131 -8.59 -17.46 -16.91
CA ALA A 131 -9.42 -16.33 -16.51
C ALA A 131 -10.80 -16.38 -17.18
N VAL A 132 -10.84 -16.65 -18.48
CA VAL A 132 -12.08 -16.73 -19.28
C VAL A 132 -12.93 -17.93 -18.88
N THR A 133 -12.31 -19.07 -18.56
CA THR A 133 -13.05 -20.26 -18.10
C THR A 133 -13.70 -20.05 -16.73
N ILE A 134 -13.04 -19.33 -15.82
CA ILE A 134 -13.58 -19.02 -14.48
C ILE A 134 -14.60 -17.87 -14.53
N LEU A 135 -14.34 -16.85 -15.34
CA LEU A 135 -15.12 -15.60 -15.42
C LEU A 135 -15.65 -15.33 -16.83
N PRO A 136 -16.53 -16.18 -17.38
CA PRO A 136 -16.96 -16.08 -18.78
C PRO A 136 -17.80 -14.82 -19.08
N ARG A 137 -18.37 -14.18 -18.05
CA ARG A 137 -19.23 -13.00 -18.17
C ARG A 137 -18.49 -11.66 -18.06
N VAL A 138 -17.18 -11.69 -17.87
CA VAL A 138 -16.38 -10.48 -17.74
C VAL A 138 -15.81 -10.13 -19.10
N ASP A 139 -16.43 -9.16 -19.77
CA ASP A 139 -16.06 -8.74 -21.13
C ASP A 139 -14.61 -8.26 -21.24
N GLN A 140 -14.01 -7.75 -20.16
CA GLN A 140 -12.62 -7.29 -20.13
C GLN A 140 -11.58 -8.42 -20.29
N LEU A 141 -11.99 -9.68 -20.19
CA LEU A 141 -11.11 -10.85 -20.33
C LEU A 141 -11.12 -11.44 -21.76
N TRP A 142 -12.03 -10.97 -22.62
CA TRP A 142 -12.19 -11.40 -24.02
C TRP A 142 -11.55 -10.39 -24.98
#